data_AF-A0AAE3AKF9-F1
#
_entry.id   AF-A0AAE3AKF9-F1
#
_cell.length_a   1.000
_cell.length_b   1.000
_cell.length_c   1.000
_cell.angle_alpha   90.00
_cell.angle_beta   90.00
_cell.angle_gamma   90.00
#
_symmetry.space_group_name_H-M   'P 1'
#
loop_
_entity.id
_entity.type
_entity.pdbx_description
1 polymer ?
#
loop_
_entity_poly.entity_id
_entity_poly.type
_entity_poly.pdbx_seq_one_letter_code
_entity_poly.pdbx_strand_id
1 'polypeptide(L)'
;MKAEKGSEIITTICQYENSVAMPDNERLTYLDTCGIARLKDGNGNVKAQEAYANRCSEYLRFGHEVDLAACGAYSPYDALKVCDTPEIFLKTGFAQRPMLYTQKHLFQALTPKSDYNPHRHGFSIEQVKRFPELLASPVVLANSPTRDDVLLAILLATDAYDTPLIAGIKPDGTGNYGEREVETNMVLSVYSRQNFIRYFALLRDMDAFVFVSGRKIEALEDLSGLPLAENCFGLDIDRILQRPKCLG
;
A
#
# COMPACT_ATOMS: atom_id res chain seq x y z
N MET A 1 3.10 -31.99 -12.60
CA MET A 1 3.78 -31.27 -11.49
C MET A 1 4.47 -29.96 -11.89
N LYS A 2 5.58 -29.92 -12.65
CA LYS A 2 6.27 -28.64 -12.95
C LYS A 2 5.46 -27.68 -13.84
N ALA A 3 4.75 -28.20 -14.85
CA ALA A 3 3.92 -27.39 -15.75
C ALA A 3 2.66 -26.84 -15.03
N GLU A 4 2.03 -27.65 -14.17
CA GLU A 4 0.87 -27.24 -13.36
C GLU A 4 1.23 -26.13 -12.38
N LYS A 5 2.38 -26.24 -11.70
CA LYS A 5 2.86 -25.20 -10.78
C LYS A 5 3.18 -23.88 -11.50
N GLY A 6 3.72 -23.95 -12.72
CA GLY A 6 3.92 -22.76 -13.56
C GLY A 6 2.61 -22.10 -13.97
N SER A 7 1.58 -22.89 -14.28
CA SER A 7 0.23 -22.39 -14.60
C SER A 7 -0.45 -21.72 -13.41
N GLU A 8 -0.29 -22.27 -12.21
CA GLU A 8 -0.86 -21.71 -10.98
C GLU A 8 -0.27 -20.31 -10.68
N ILE A 9 1.06 -20.15 -10.76
CA ILE A 9 1.76 -18.87 -10.55
C ILE A 9 1.20 -17.76 -11.44
N ILE A 10 1.10 -18.01 -12.75
CA ILE A 10 0.63 -17.00 -13.72
C ILE A 10 -0.85 -16.69 -13.47
N THR A 11 -1.64 -17.70 -13.13
CA THR A 11 -3.06 -17.53 -12.83
C THR A 11 -3.27 -16.65 -11.60
N THR A 12 -2.53 -16.88 -10.51
CA THR A 12 -2.61 -16.07 -9.29
C THR A 12 -2.24 -14.61 -9.55
N ILE A 13 -1.18 -14.35 -10.32
CA ILE A 13 -0.80 -12.98 -10.69
C ILE A 13 -1.91 -12.33 -11.50
N CYS A 14 -2.41 -13.03 -12.53
CA CYS A 14 -3.48 -12.54 -13.40
C CYS A 14 -4.77 -12.23 -12.62
N GLN A 15 -5.13 -13.09 -11.66
CA GLN A 15 -6.28 -12.88 -10.78
C GLN A 15 -6.12 -11.62 -9.93
N TYR A 16 -4.94 -11.40 -9.34
CA TYR A 16 -4.68 -10.17 -8.60
C TYR A 16 -4.81 -8.94 -9.50
N GLU A 17 -4.13 -8.95 -10.66
CA GLU A 17 -4.20 -7.86 -11.65
C GLU A 17 -5.65 -7.53 -12.04
N ASN A 18 -6.47 -8.56 -12.29
CA ASN A 18 -7.88 -8.37 -12.61
C ASN A 18 -8.66 -7.80 -11.41
N SER A 19 -8.38 -8.27 -10.18
CA SER A 19 -9.09 -7.84 -8.97
C SER A 19 -8.87 -6.37 -8.61
N VAL A 20 -7.79 -5.77 -9.11
CA VAL A 20 -7.44 -4.36 -8.89
C VAL A 20 -7.56 -3.51 -10.15
N ALA A 21 -8.20 -4.05 -11.21
CA ALA A 21 -8.30 -3.40 -12.52
C ALA A 21 -6.96 -2.84 -13.01
N MET A 22 -5.90 -3.63 -12.87
CA MET A 22 -4.53 -3.18 -13.13
C MET A 22 -4.38 -2.69 -14.58
N PRO A 23 -3.86 -1.47 -14.80
CA PRO A 23 -3.66 -0.93 -16.14
C PRO A 23 -2.76 -1.83 -16.99
N ASP A 24 -3.08 -1.97 -18.28
CA ASP A 24 -2.36 -2.90 -19.17
C ASP A 24 -0.85 -2.61 -19.27
N ASN A 25 -0.39 -1.38 -19.08
CA ASN A 25 1.04 -1.06 -19.04
C ASN A 25 1.74 -1.51 -17.74
N GLU A 26 1.01 -1.71 -16.64
CA GLU A 26 1.53 -2.22 -15.36
C GLU A 26 1.46 -3.75 -15.26
N ARG A 27 0.55 -4.39 -16.01
CA ARG A 27 0.34 -5.85 -15.95
C ARG A 27 1.55 -6.65 -16.44
N LEU A 28 1.90 -7.69 -15.69
CA LEU A 28 2.85 -8.73 -16.11
C LEU A 28 2.17 -9.81 -16.96
N THR A 29 0.85 -9.98 -16.82
CA THR A 29 0.09 -11.02 -17.54
C THR A 29 -0.80 -10.46 -18.65
N TYR A 30 -1.18 -11.35 -19.57
CA TYR A 30 -2.23 -11.15 -20.57
C TYR A 30 -3.00 -12.46 -20.79
N LEU A 31 -4.21 -12.38 -21.36
CA LEU A 31 -4.96 -13.57 -21.78
C LEU A 31 -4.69 -13.86 -23.26
N ASP A 32 -4.33 -15.11 -23.58
CA ASP A 32 -4.20 -15.55 -24.97
C ASP A 32 -5.57 -15.73 -25.64
N THR A 33 -5.59 -16.09 -26.92
CA THR A 33 -6.83 -16.27 -27.70
C THR A 33 -7.75 -17.37 -27.15
N CYS A 34 -7.23 -18.24 -26.28
CA CYS A 34 -7.99 -19.29 -25.61
C CYS A 34 -8.44 -18.88 -24.20
N GLY A 35 -8.17 -17.63 -23.78
CA GLY A 35 -8.46 -17.14 -22.43
C GLY A 35 -7.50 -17.64 -21.36
N ILE A 36 -6.34 -18.18 -21.73
CA ILE A 36 -5.34 -18.69 -20.78
C ILE A 36 -4.38 -17.55 -20.43
N ALA A 37 -4.13 -17.36 -19.13
CA ALA A 37 -3.17 -16.37 -18.65
C ALA A 37 -1.73 -16.73 -19.05
N ARG A 38 -1.01 -15.76 -19.61
CA ARG A 38 0.38 -15.83 -20.05
C ARG A 38 1.17 -14.63 -19.52
N LEU A 39 2.48 -14.75 -19.45
CA LEU A 39 3.38 -13.64 -19.11
C LEU A 39 3.81 -12.89 -20.37
N LYS A 40 3.85 -11.55 -20.29
CA LYS A 40 4.27 -10.70 -21.42
C LYS A 40 5.74 -10.89 -21.80
N ASP A 41 6.63 -11.02 -20.81
CA ASP A 41 8.08 -11.16 -21.02
C ASP A 41 8.54 -12.63 -21.16
N GLY A 42 7.62 -13.57 -21.38
CA GLY A 42 7.95 -15.01 -21.50
C GLY A 42 8.38 -15.67 -20.17
N ASN A 43 9.32 -16.62 -20.24
CA ASN A 43 9.87 -17.31 -19.06
C ASN A 43 10.89 -16.43 -18.33
N GLY A 44 10.41 -15.41 -17.62
CA GLY A 44 11.21 -14.65 -16.66
C GLY A 44 11.79 -15.51 -15.53
N ASN A 45 12.47 -14.86 -14.57
CA ASN A 45 13.05 -15.56 -13.42
C ASN A 45 11.95 -16.24 -12.59
N VAL A 46 11.85 -17.57 -12.71
CA VAL A 46 10.82 -18.39 -12.04
C VAL A 46 10.77 -18.14 -10.54
N LYS A 47 11.92 -17.95 -9.86
CA LYS A 47 11.94 -17.66 -8.42
C LYS A 47 11.34 -16.29 -8.09
N ALA A 48 11.61 -15.28 -8.91
CA ALA A 48 11.04 -13.95 -8.74
C ALA A 48 9.52 -13.96 -8.99
N GLN A 49 9.08 -14.75 -9.97
CA GLN A 49 7.66 -14.95 -10.28
C GLN A 49 6.94 -15.71 -9.16
N GLU A 50 7.51 -16.81 -8.66
CA GLU A 50 7.00 -17.53 -7.49
C GLU A 50 6.88 -16.59 -6.28
N ALA A 51 7.91 -15.79 -6.00
CA ALA A 51 7.87 -14.84 -4.90
C ALA A 51 6.80 -13.76 -5.09
N TYR A 52 6.58 -13.28 -6.32
CA TYR A 52 5.51 -12.31 -6.59
C TYR A 52 4.12 -12.93 -6.50
N ALA A 53 3.90 -14.12 -7.06
CA ALA A 53 2.63 -14.83 -6.95
C ALA A 53 2.24 -15.14 -5.50
N ASN A 54 3.22 -15.46 -4.64
CA ASN A 54 2.98 -15.61 -3.20
C ASN A 54 2.48 -14.29 -2.57
N ARG A 55 3.04 -13.14 -2.97
CA ARG A 55 2.53 -11.83 -2.53
C ARG A 55 1.13 -11.55 -3.09
N CYS A 56 0.89 -11.84 -4.37
CA CYS A 56 -0.43 -11.71 -4.99
C CYS A 56 -1.50 -12.56 -4.28
N SER A 57 -1.13 -13.74 -3.77
CA SER A 57 -2.05 -14.57 -2.97
C SER A 57 -2.51 -13.86 -1.70
N GLU A 58 -1.59 -13.21 -0.98
CA GLU A 58 -1.92 -12.40 0.20
C GLU A 58 -2.73 -11.14 -0.17
N TYR A 59 -2.45 -10.54 -1.33
CA TYR A 59 -3.21 -9.40 -1.82
C TYR A 59 -4.64 -9.79 -2.19
N LEU A 60 -4.82 -10.96 -2.82
CA LEU A 60 -6.13 -11.53 -3.13
C LEU A 60 -6.91 -11.88 -1.86
N ARG A 61 -6.25 -12.42 -0.83
CA ARG A 61 -6.88 -12.64 0.49
C ARG A 61 -7.42 -11.34 1.05
N PHE A 62 -6.60 -10.28 1.11
CA PHE A 62 -7.07 -8.96 1.56
C PHE A 62 -8.22 -8.44 0.69
N GLY A 63 -8.13 -8.59 -0.63
CA GLY A 63 -9.19 -8.14 -1.52
C GLY A 63 -10.52 -8.86 -1.32
N HIS A 64 -10.48 -10.15 -1.00
CA HIS A 64 -11.68 -10.90 -0.61
C HIS A 64 -12.27 -10.39 0.72
N GLU A 65 -11.44 -10.05 1.72
CA GLU A 65 -11.93 -9.42 2.96
C GLU A 65 -12.58 -8.06 2.70
N VAL A 66 -12.01 -7.26 1.78
CA VAL A 66 -12.60 -5.98 1.35
C VAL A 66 -13.96 -6.20 0.71
N ASP A 67 -14.10 -7.19 -0.18
CA ASP A 67 -15.38 -7.52 -0.82
C ASP A 67 -16.44 -7.96 0.20
N LEU A 68 -16.07 -8.85 1.13
CA LEU A 68 -16.95 -9.29 2.21
C LEU A 68 -17.37 -8.14 3.11
N ALA A 69 -16.45 -7.24 3.46
CA ALA A 69 -16.77 -6.09 4.30
C ALA A 69 -17.68 -5.11 3.57
N ALA A 70 -17.41 -4.83 2.30
CA ALA A 70 -18.21 -3.93 1.47
C ALA A 70 -19.65 -4.46 1.26
N CYS A 71 -19.85 -5.78 1.18
CA CYS A 71 -21.19 -6.38 1.06
C CYS A 71 -21.85 -6.73 2.42
N GLY A 72 -21.19 -6.44 3.55
CA GLY A 72 -21.72 -6.68 4.89
C GLY A 72 -21.69 -8.15 5.36
N ALA A 73 -20.93 -9.00 4.67
CA ALA A 73 -20.75 -10.42 5.02
C ALA A 73 -19.53 -10.69 5.91
N TYR A 74 -18.69 -9.67 6.16
CA TYR A 74 -17.54 -9.78 7.06
C TYR A 74 -17.96 -9.61 8.53
N SER A 75 -17.24 -10.25 9.46
CA SER A 75 -17.53 -10.12 10.89
C SER A 75 -17.45 -8.66 11.32
N PRO A 76 -18.49 -8.07 11.94
CA PRO A 76 -18.48 -6.64 12.32
C PRO A 76 -17.50 -6.33 13.45
N TYR A 77 -16.98 -7.35 14.13
CA TYR A 77 -16.04 -7.21 15.24
C TYR A 77 -14.58 -7.24 14.78
N ASP A 78 -14.31 -7.72 13.57
CA ASP A 78 -12.96 -7.88 13.05
C ASP A 78 -12.53 -6.68 12.19
N ALA A 79 -11.25 -6.33 12.29
CA ALA A 79 -10.56 -5.53 11.29
C ALA A 79 -10.16 -6.40 10.08
N LEU A 80 -9.79 -5.74 8.99
CA LEU A 80 -9.18 -6.40 7.84
C LEU A 80 -7.68 -6.49 8.07
N LYS A 81 -7.05 -7.63 7.76
CA LYS A 81 -5.60 -7.72 7.75
C LYS A 81 -5.12 -7.25 6.38
N VAL A 82 -4.45 -6.11 6.31
CA VAL A 82 -3.90 -5.58 5.04
C VAL A 82 -2.75 -6.47 4.59
N CYS A 83 -1.72 -6.57 5.43
CA CYS A 83 -0.55 -7.42 5.20
C CYS A 83 0.14 -7.74 6.54
N ASP A 84 1.18 -8.56 6.51
CA ASP A 84 2.19 -8.54 7.58
C ASP A 84 3.15 -7.35 7.38
N THR A 85 3.83 -6.94 8.45
CA THR A 85 4.72 -5.77 8.43
C THR A 85 5.79 -5.89 7.34
N PRO A 86 5.81 -5.01 6.32
CA PRO A 86 6.75 -5.12 5.23
C PRO A 86 8.21 -4.88 5.65
N GLU A 87 9.14 -5.46 4.90
CA GLU A 87 10.58 -5.46 5.22
C GLU A 87 11.15 -4.05 5.47
N ILE A 88 10.68 -3.04 4.73
CA ILE A 88 11.14 -1.66 4.91
C ILE A 88 10.77 -1.08 6.28
N PHE A 89 9.61 -1.45 6.85
CA PHE A 89 9.21 -1.05 8.20
C PHE A 89 10.01 -1.82 9.25
N LEU A 90 10.29 -3.10 9.02
CA LEU A 90 11.16 -3.89 9.91
C LEU A 90 12.56 -3.28 9.99
N LYS A 91 13.11 -2.84 8.85
CA LYS A 91 14.41 -2.16 8.78
C LYS A 91 14.45 -0.84 9.55
N THR A 92 13.30 -0.20 9.79
CA THR A 92 13.20 1.04 10.57
C THR A 92 12.96 0.77 12.07
N GLY A 93 12.75 -0.49 12.45
CA GLY A 93 12.60 -0.93 13.84
C GLY A 93 11.17 -1.33 14.24
N PHE A 94 10.22 -1.39 13.31
CA PHE A 94 8.88 -1.93 13.62
C PHE A 94 8.98 -3.42 14.00
N ALA A 95 8.13 -3.86 14.93
CA ALA A 95 7.97 -5.27 15.25
C ALA A 95 7.20 -6.01 14.14
N GLN A 96 7.52 -7.29 13.91
CA GLN A 96 6.79 -8.14 12.97
C GLN A 96 5.40 -8.45 13.51
N ARG A 97 4.39 -7.71 13.02
CA ARG A 97 2.98 -7.82 13.39
C ARG A 97 2.07 -7.71 12.16
N PRO A 98 0.81 -8.16 12.23
CA PRO A 98 -0.16 -7.81 11.20
C PRO A 98 -0.34 -6.28 11.13
N MET A 99 -0.63 -5.78 9.93
CA MET A 99 -1.09 -4.42 9.70
C MET A 99 -2.61 -4.45 9.51
N LEU A 100 -3.34 -4.12 10.57
CA LEU A 100 -4.81 -4.12 10.55
C LEU A 100 -5.38 -2.79 10.04
N TYR A 101 -6.55 -2.86 9.41
CA TYR A 101 -7.32 -1.73 8.91
C TYR A 101 -8.80 -1.91 9.29
N THR A 102 -9.35 -0.96 10.04
CA THR A 102 -10.72 -1.12 10.56
C THR A 102 -11.76 -0.98 9.44
N GLN A 103 -12.88 -1.71 9.56
CA GLN A 103 -14.01 -1.55 8.65
C GLN A 103 -14.56 -0.11 8.63
N LYS A 104 -14.53 0.59 9.78
CA LYS A 104 -14.89 2.01 9.85
C LYS A 104 -14.04 2.86 8.89
N HIS A 105 -12.71 2.66 8.91
CA HIS A 105 -11.81 3.38 8.01
C HIS A 105 -12.01 2.96 6.55
N LEU A 106 -12.27 1.66 6.28
CA LEU A 106 -12.62 1.18 4.95
C LEU A 106 -13.85 1.91 4.40
N PHE A 107 -14.95 1.97 5.16
CA PHE A 107 -16.15 2.66 4.70
C PHE A 107 -15.91 4.15 4.49
N GLN A 108 -15.11 4.79 5.34
CA GLN A 108 -14.69 6.18 5.15
C GLN A 108 -13.91 6.37 3.84
N ALA A 109 -12.94 5.49 3.56
CA ALA A 109 -12.15 5.54 2.34
C ALA A 109 -13.00 5.35 1.07
N LEU A 110 -13.98 4.44 1.10
CA LEU A 110 -14.90 4.18 -0.02
C LEU A 110 -15.96 5.29 -0.20
N THR A 111 -16.32 5.99 0.87
CA THR A 111 -17.36 7.03 0.78
C THR A 111 -16.84 8.22 -0.05
N PRO A 112 -17.61 8.73 -1.03
CA PRO A 112 -17.22 9.89 -1.83
C PRO A 112 -16.80 11.09 -0.99
N LYS A 113 -15.81 11.85 -1.49
CA LYS A 113 -15.33 13.08 -0.86
C LYS A 113 -16.49 14.03 -0.57
N SER A 114 -16.40 14.71 0.56
CA SER A 114 -17.38 15.68 1.01
C SER A 114 -16.68 16.81 1.74
N ASP A 115 -17.07 18.05 1.44
CA ASP A 115 -16.53 19.23 2.12
C ASP A 115 -16.82 19.22 3.64
N TYR A 116 -17.84 18.47 4.07
CA TYR A 116 -18.23 18.37 5.48
C TYR A 116 -17.47 17.29 6.25
N ASN A 117 -16.84 16.33 5.57
CA ASN A 117 -16.13 15.24 6.23
C ASN A 117 -14.81 14.92 5.52
N PRO A 118 -13.67 15.41 6.05
CA PRO A 118 -12.36 15.24 5.42
C PRO A 118 -11.83 13.80 5.46
N HIS A 119 -12.49 12.90 6.18
CA HIS A 119 -12.12 11.48 6.23
C HIS A 119 -12.73 10.66 5.08
N ARG A 120 -13.54 11.28 4.21
CA ARG A 120 -14.10 10.62 3.03
C ARG A 120 -13.17 10.83 1.84
N HIS A 121 -12.78 9.75 1.17
CA HIS A 121 -11.76 9.80 0.12
C HIS A 121 -12.27 9.40 -1.26
N GLY A 122 -13.36 8.63 -1.34
CA GLY A 122 -13.98 8.21 -2.59
C GLY A 122 -13.14 7.23 -3.41
N PHE A 123 -12.34 6.38 -2.75
CA PHE A 123 -11.60 5.34 -3.44
C PHE A 123 -12.53 4.27 -3.99
N SER A 124 -12.18 3.71 -5.14
CA SER A 124 -12.82 2.49 -5.64
C SER A 124 -12.39 1.27 -4.81
N ILE A 125 -13.16 0.19 -4.90
CA ILE A 125 -12.81 -1.08 -4.25
C ILE A 125 -11.46 -1.59 -4.78
N GLU A 126 -11.23 -1.48 -6.09
CA GLU A 126 -10.00 -1.88 -6.77
C GLU A 126 -8.79 -1.10 -6.24
N GLN A 127 -8.92 0.20 -5.99
CA GLN A 127 -7.86 1.01 -5.39
C GLN A 127 -7.53 0.55 -3.97
N VAL A 128 -8.55 0.28 -3.15
CA VAL A 128 -8.34 -0.22 -1.79
C VAL A 128 -7.60 -1.56 -1.83
N LYS A 129 -7.98 -2.48 -2.72
CA LYS A 129 -7.35 -3.79 -2.88
C LYS A 129 -5.85 -3.73 -3.17
N ARG A 130 -5.31 -2.61 -3.66
CA ARG A 130 -3.87 -2.39 -3.86
C ARG A 130 -3.09 -1.98 -2.61
N PHE A 131 -3.75 -1.65 -1.51
CA PHE A 131 -3.07 -1.21 -0.27
C PHE A 131 -1.92 -2.12 0.19
N PRO A 132 -2.04 -3.46 0.23
CA PRO A 132 -0.93 -4.31 0.65
C PRO A 132 0.28 -4.21 -0.29
N GLU A 133 0.06 -4.10 -1.61
CA GLU A 133 1.13 -3.91 -2.58
C GLU A 133 1.83 -2.57 -2.40
N LEU A 134 1.05 -1.50 -2.21
CA LEU A 134 1.57 -0.14 -2.03
C LEU A 134 2.35 0.00 -0.72
N LEU A 135 1.85 -0.57 0.37
CA LEU A 135 2.51 -0.59 1.67
C LEU A 135 3.75 -1.48 1.67
N ALA A 136 3.76 -2.57 0.90
CA ALA A 136 4.94 -3.43 0.80
C ALA A 136 6.18 -2.68 0.30
N SER A 137 5.97 -1.58 -0.42
CA SER A 137 7.04 -0.85 -1.06
C SER A 137 6.69 0.64 -1.25
N PRO A 138 6.68 1.44 -0.17
CA PRO A 138 6.37 2.85 -0.20
C PRO A 138 7.47 3.67 -0.90
N VAL A 139 7.12 4.89 -1.30
CA VAL A 139 8.04 5.87 -1.87
C VAL A 139 8.87 6.53 -0.77
N VAL A 140 8.20 6.97 0.30
CA VAL A 140 8.81 7.64 1.45
C VAL A 140 8.19 7.11 2.73
N LEU A 141 9.01 6.97 3.77
CA LEU A 141 8.57 6.89 5.16
C LEU A 141 8.94 8.21 5.85
N ALA A 142 8.02 8.79 6.62
CA ALA A 142 8.24 10.05 7.30
C ALA A 142 7.55 10.10 8.67
N ASN A 143 8.21 10.72 9.65
CA ASN A 143 7.57 11.04 10.93
C ASN A 143 6.41 12.02 10.69
N SER A 144 5.26 11.78 11.32
CA SER A 144 4.14 12.70 11.19
C SER A 144 4.43 14.02 11.92
N PRO A 145 4.28 15.19 11.26
CA PRO A 145 4.50 16.50 11.89
C PRO A 145 3.56 16.83 13.04
N THR A 146 2.39 16.18 13.09
CA THR A 146 1.32 16.51 14.05
C THR A 146 1.04 15.40 15.06
N ARG A 147 1.67 14.23 14.90
CA ARG A 147 1.45 13.05 15.74
C ARG A 147 2.74 12.25 15.90
N ASP A 148 3.37 12.37 17.06
CA ASP A 148 4.60 11.63 17.34
C ASP A 148 4.39 10.11 17.37
N ASP A 149 3.15 9.64 17.57
CA ASP A 149 2.78 8.22 17.58
C ASP A 149 2.45 7.64 16.20
N VAL A 150 2.72 8.37 15.11
CA VAL A 150 2.39 7.94 13.73
C VAL A 150 3.58 8.08 12.78
N LEU A 151 3.84 7.03 12.03
CA LEU A 151 4.66 7.06 10.83
C LEU A 151 3.77 7.21 9.60
N LEU A 152 4.16 8.06 8.67
CA LEU A 152 3.53 8.24 7.37
C LEU A 152 4.27 7.41 6.32
N ALA A 153 3.51 6.72 5.46
CA ALA A 153 4.02 6.10 4.25
C ALA A 153 3.41 6.79 3.03
N ILE A 154 4.25 7.44 2.22
CA ILE A 154 3.83 7.99 0.93
C ILE A 154 3.89 6.84 -0.09
N LEU A 155 2.79 6.61 -0.79
CA LEU A 155 2.58 5.45 -1.65
C LEU A 155 2.78 5.82 -3.12
N LEU A 156 3.18 4.84 -3.94
CA LEU A 156 3.31 5.02 -5.39
C LEU A 156 1.94 4.87 -6.07
N ALA A 157 1.03 5.78 -5.73
CA ALA A 157 -0.33 5.85 -6.27
C ALA A 157 -0.89 7.25 -6.07
N THR A 158 -1.84 7.62 -6.91
CA THR A 158 -2.60 8.87 -6.83
C THR A 158 -4.10 8.60 -6.67
N ASP A 159 -4.84 9.62 -6.23
CA ASP A 159 -6.29 9.62 -6.37
C ASP A 159 -6.71 10.02 -7.79
N ALA A 160 -8.02 10.16 -8.02
CA ALA A 160 -8.59 10.55 -9.32
C ALA A 160 -8.21 11.98 -9.78
N TYR A 161 -7.45 12.74 -8.98
CA TYR A 161 -6.99 14.09 -9.27
C TYR A 161 -5.46 14.18 -9.20
N ASP A 162 -4.77 13.07 -9.49
CA ASP A 162 -3.31 12.95 -9.55
C ASP A 162 -2.59 13.33 -8.24
N THR A 163 -3.32 13.33 -7.11
CA THR A 163 -2.73 13.67 -5.81
C THR A 163 -2.17 12.41 -5.13
N PRO A 164 -0.88 12.39 -4.76
CA PRO A 164 -0.26 11.24 -4.11
C PRO A 164 -0.98 10.76 -2.85
N LEU A 165 -0.99 9.44 -2.64
CA LEU A 165 -1.59 8.81 -1.47
C LEU A 165 -0.62 8.70 -0.29
N ILE A 166 -1.15 8.90 0.91
CA ILE A 166 -0.45 8.78 2.19
C ILE A 166 -1.21 7.77 3.06
N ALA A 167 -0.48 6.83 3.66
CA ALA A 167 -0.97 5.98 4.72
C ALA A 167 -0.40 6.45 6.08
N GLY A 168 -1.25 6.52 7.10
CA GLY A 168 -0.82 6.74 8.49
C GLY A 168 -0.77 5.43 9.25
N ILE A 169 0.37 5.10 9.85
CA ILE A 169 0.62 3.84 10.56
C ILE A 169 0.99 4.14 12.00
N LYS A 170 0.25 3.55 12.92
CA LYS A 170 0.55 3.58 14.36
C LYS A 170 1.10 2.21 14.79
N PRO A 171 2.35 2.12 15.25
CA PRO A 171 2.86 0.87 15.84
C PRO A 171 2.13 0.57 17.16
N ASP A 172 2.28 -0.67 17.65
CA ASP A 172 1.86 -1.08 18.98
C ASP A 172 0.38 -0.84 19.32
N GLY A 173 -0.49 -0.90 18.31
CA GLY A 173 -1.94 -0.90 18.49
C GLY A 173 -2.47 -2.29 18.83
N THR A 174 -3.74 -2.35 19.19
CA THR A 174 -4.52 -3.60 19.29
C THR A 174 -5.70 -3.55 18.32
N GLY A 175 -6.12 -4.72 17.86
CA GLY A 175 -7.30 -4.87 17.03
C GLY A 175 -7.75 -6.31 16.97
N ASN A 176 -9.02 -6.52 16.69
CA ASN A 176 -9.57 -7.86 16.53
C ASN A 176 -9.34 -8.36 15.10
N TYR A 177 -8.89 -9.60 14.97
CA TYR A 177 -8.79 -10.30 13.69
C TYR A 177 -8.96 -11.80 13.92
N GLY A 178 -9.92 -12.43 13.22
CA GLY A 178 -10.25 -13.83 13.44
C GLY A 178 -10.83 -14.07 14.84
N GLU A 179 -11.71 -13.17 15.30
CA GLU A 179 -12.39 -13.22 16.60
C GLU A 179 -11.45 -13.19 17.81
N ARG A 180 -10.22 -12.70 17.64
CA ARG A 180 -9.21 -12.57 18.69
C ARG A 180 -8.58 -11.21 18.65
N GLU A 181 -8.33 -10.64 19.83
CA GLU A 181 -7.50 -9.45 19.94
C GLU A 181 -6.04 -9.82 19.65
N VAL A 182 -5.42 -9.06 18.76
CA VAL A 182 -4.01 -9.18 18.38
C VAL A 182 -3.31 -7.83 18.44
N GLU A 183 -2.01 -7.85 18.73
CA GLU A 183 -1.16 -6.67 18.57
C GLU A 183 -0.94 -6.39 17.08
N THR A 184 -0.93 -5.11 16.69
CA THR A 184 -0.92 -4.70 15.28
C THR A 184 -0.13 -3.42 15.06
N ASN A 185 0.45 -3.29 13.86
CA ASN A 185 0.88 -2.02 13.31
C ASN A 185 -0.31 -1.41 12.55
N MET A 186 -1.16 -0.68 13.27
CA MET A 186 -2.48 -0.25 12.80
C MET A 186 -2.38 0.77 11.66
N VAL A 187 -3.01 0.48 10.52
CA VAL A 187 -3.25 1.44 9.45
C VAL A 187 -4.44 2.31 9.87
N LEU A 188 -4.15 3.57 10.20
CA LEU A 188 -5.16 4.51 10.68
C LEU A 188 -6.00 5.08 9.55
N SER A 189 -5.38 5.31 8.39
CA SER A 189 -6.06 5.89 7.22
C SER A 189 -5.14 5.78 6.01
N VAL A 190 -5.74 5.64 4.83
CA VAL A 190 -5.09 5.93 3.54
C VAL A 190 -5.87 7.07 2.91
N TYR A 191 -5.20 8.12 2.47
CA TYR A 191 -5.82 9.34 1.99
C TYR A 191 -4.94 10.10 1.01
N SER A 192 -5.55 10.92 0.16
CA SER A 192 -4.84 11.97 -0.56
C SER A 192 -4.95 13.30 0.20
N ARG A 193 -4.00 14.21 -0.02
CA ARG A 193 -3.96 15.51 0.68
C ARG A 193 -3.89 16.66 -0.31
N GLN A 194 -4.80 17.63 -0.17
CA GLN A 194 -4.71 18.89 -0.91
C GLN A 194 -3.37 19.59 -0.65
N ASN A 195 -2.81 20.23 -1.68
CA ASN A 195 -1.51 20.90 -1.65
C ASN A 195 -0.37 19.96 -1.20
N PHE A 196 -0.36 18.73 -1.74
CA PHE A 196 0.62 17.71 -1.40
C PHE A 196 2.07 18.21 -1.51
N ILE A 197 2.44 18.93 -2.57
CA ILE A 197 3.81 19.45 -2.76
C ILE A 197 4.28 20.33 -1.59
N ARG A 198 3.41 21.21 -1.08
CA ARG A 198 3.73 22.06 0.08
C ARG A 198 3.87 21.22 1.36
N TYR A 199 3.05 20.19 1.49
CA TYR A 199 3.15 19.26 2.62
C TYR A 199 4.44 18.42 2.55
N PHE A 200 4.84 17.98 1.35
CA PHE A 200 6.08 17.25 1.12
C PHE A 200 7.32 18.12 1.45
N ALA A 201 7.32 19.37 1.01
CA ALA A 201 8.35 20.35 1.38
C ALA A 201 8.40 20.56 2.92
N LEU A 202 7.25 20.65 3.58
CA LEU A 202 7.20 20.74 5.05
C LEU A 202 7.85 19.52 5.72
N LEU A 203 7.60 18.30 5.22
CA LEU A 203 8.25 17.09 5.76
C LEU A 203 9.77 17.17 5.64
N ARG A 204 10.27 17.73 4.53
CA ARG A 204 11.71 17.98 4.36
C ARG A 204 12.24 19.03 5.34
N ASP A 205 11.56 20.17 5.44
CA ASP A 205 11.97 21.29 6.30
C ASP A 205 11.99 20.92 7.79
N MET A 206 11.09 20.01 8.20
CA MET A 206 11.02 19.49 9.57
C MET A 206 11.96 18.30 9.83
N ASP A 207 12.82 17.96 8.86
CA ASP A 207 13.70 16.79 8.90
C ASP A 207 12.94 15.51 9.29
N ALA A 208 11.78 15.30 8.67
CA ALA A 208 10.86 14.24 9.06
C ALA A 208 11.10 12.92 8.30
N PHE A 209 11.85 12.92 7.21
CA PHE A 209 12.05 11.73 6.38
C PHE A 209 12.86 10.65 7.11
N VAL A 210 12.29 9.45 7.17
CA VAL A 210 12.88 8.22 7.71
C VAL A 210 13.54 7.40 6.61
N PHE A 211 12.93 7.37 5.43
CA PHE A 211 13.43 6.67 4.24
C PHE A 211 12.84 7.32 2.99
N VAL A 212 13.63 7.40 1.92
CA VAL A 212 13.17 7.85 0.60
C VAL A 212 13.73 6.88 -0.43
N SER A 213 12.89 6.37 -1.33
CA SER A 213 13.35 5.56 -2.47
C SER A 213 13.56 6.41 -3.71
N GLY A 214 14.75 6.35 -4.31
CA GLY A 214 15.15 7.23 -5.42
C GLY A 214 14.35 6.98 -6.68
N ARG A 215 14.36 5.73 -7.16
CA ARG A 215 13.57 5.34 -8.34
C ARG A 215 12.08 5.64 -8.17
N LYS A 216 11.56 5.53 -6.95
CA LYS A 216 10.12 5.69 -6.71
C LYS A 216 9.70 7.13 -6.54
N ILE A 217 10.58 7.99 -6.05
CA ILE A 217 10.25 9.41 -5.98
C ILE A 217 10.14 10.00 -7.39
N GLU A 218 11.02 9.59 -8.30
CA GLU A 218 10.94 9.91 -9.73
C GLU A 218 9.63 9.37 -10.34
N ALA A 219 9.31 8.10 -10.12
CA ALA A 219 8.07 7.52 -10.64
C ALA A 219 6.80 8.18 -10.06
N LEU A 220 6.82 8.62 -8.80
CA LEU A 220 5.70 9.34 -8.20
C LEU A 220 5.58 10.77 -8.74
N GLU A 221 6.70 11.43 -9.02
CA GLU A 221 6.75 12.72 -9.70
C GLU A 221 6.16 12.62 -11.11
N ASP A 222 6.56 11.62 -11.90
CA ASP A 222 5.98 11.36 -13.22
C ASP A 222 4.47 11.09 -13.14
N LEU A 223 4.03 10.30 -12.15
CA LEU A 223 2.62 9.95 -11.96
C LEU A 223 1.76 11.13 -11.52
N SER A 224 2.30 12.02 -10.68
CA SER A 224 1.54 13.13 -10.08
C SER A 224 1.75 14.48 -10.77
N GLY A 225 2.76 14.61 -11.63
CA GLY A 225 3.18 15.88 -12.23
C GLY A 225 3.75 16.88 -11.23
N LEU A 226 4.10 16.46 -10.01
CA LEU A 226 4.63 17.31 -8.94
C LEU A 226 6.17 17.20 -8.87
N PRO A 227 6.91 18.32 -8.74
CA PRO A 227 8.37 18.29 -8.65
C PRO A 227 8.83 17.87 -7.24
N LEU A 228 8.84 16.56 -6.97
CA LEU A 228 9.13 15.98 -5.66
C LEU A 228 10.61 15.65 -5.45
N ALA A 229 11.33 15.30 -6.52
CA ALA A 229 12.72 14.86 -6.45
C ALA A 229 13.64 15.98 -5.93
N GLU A 230 13.36 17.24 -6.26
CA GLU A 230 14.12 18.41 -5.80
C GLU A 230 14.15 18.51 -4.27
N ASN A 231 13.04 18.22 -3.60
CA ASN A 231 12.95 18.23 -2.12
C ASN A 231 13.80 17.13 -1.46
N CYS A 232 14.25 16.13 -2.23
CA CYS A 232 15.06 15.02 -1.73
C CYS A 232 16.56 15.24 -1.93
N PHE A 233 16.98 16.35 -2.54
CA PHE A 233 18.39 16.63 -2.79
C PHE A 233 19.23 16.65 -1.49
N GLY A 234 20.42 16.05 -1.55
CA GLY A 234 21.35 15.94 -0.43
C GLY A 234 21.01 14.87 0.62
N LEU A 235 19.92 14.11 0.44
CA LEU A 235 19.62 12.95 1.28
C LEU A 235 20.41 11.71 0.84
N ASP A 236 20.69 10.81 1.78
CA ASP A 236 21.23 9.49 1.48
C ASP A 236 20.09 8.54 1.05
N ILE A 237 19.63 8.74 -0.18
CA ILE A 237 18.49 8.03 -0.79
C ILE A 237 18.70 6.51 -0.76
N ASP A 238 17.61 5.75 -0.68
CA ASP A 238 17.57 4.28 -0.57
C ASP A 238 18.20 3.73 0.73
N ARG A 239 18.48 4.59 1.71
CA ARG A 239 18.91 4.21 3.06
C ARG A 239 17.98 4.77 4.14
N ILE A 240 18.04 4.16 5.33
CA ILE A 240 17.33 4.65 6.51
C ILE A 240 18.06 5.91 7.00
N LEU A 241 17.38 7.04 6.97
CA LEU A 241 17.91 8.35 7.32
C LEU A 241 17.91 8.58 8.84
N GLN A 242 16.88 8.05 9.52
CA GLN A 242 16.71 8.16 10.98
C GLN A 242 15.70 7.12 11.49
N ARG A 243 15.64 6.93 12.82
CA ARG A 243 14.64 6.07 13.45
C ARG A 243 13.27 6.78 13.50
N PRO A 244 12.15 6.07 13.27
CA PRO A 244 10.81 6.61 13.50
C PRO A 244 10.61 7.09 14.95
N LYS A 245 10.08 8.30 15.12
CA LYS A 245 9.73 8.87 16.45
C LYS A 245 8.67 8.06 17.19
N CYS A 246 7.76 7.45 16.44
CA CYS A 246 6.68 6.62 16.99
C CYS A 246 7.14 5.34 17.69
N LEU A 247 8.43 5.00 17.65
CA LEU A 247 9.00 3.80 18.27
C LEU A 247 9.80 4.08 19.56
N GLY A 248 9.80 5.32 20.06
CA GLY A 248 10.53 5.73 21.27
C GLY A 248 12.01 6.00 21.04
#